data_AF-A0ABD1UFG3-F1
#
_entry.id   AF-A0ABD1UFG3-F1
#
_cell.length_a   1.000
_cell.length_b   1.000
_cell.length_c   1.000
_cell.angle_alpha   90.00
_cell.angle_beta   90.00
_cell.angle_gamma   90.00
#
_symmetry.space_group_name_H-M   'P 1'
#
loop_
_entity.id
_entity.type
_entity.pdbx_description
1 polymer ?
#
loop_
_entity_poly.entity_id
_entity_poly.type
_entity_poly.pdbx_seq_one_letter_code
_entity_poly.pdbx_strand_id
1 'polypeptide(L)'
;MVGYVLADLFSGIYHWAIDNYGCAKTPIFGTQIRLFQLHHETPWAIARQQMAKSLHVTARVLTFMVLPIVLLCSDPVLLGFVGVFVGFILFSLQIHAWAHCTKDKLPPLVVALQHCRIIVTSSKHAAHHRPPYNSNYCIVSGTWDLFLDKSKFFVALEKVFFFMLGVRPRSWTEPKSEFQK
;
A
#
# COMPACT_ATOMS: atom_id res chain seq x y z
N MET A 1 14.91 5.86 -11.04
CA MET A 1 15.28 5.29 -9.72
C MET A 1 14.63 6.03 -8.56
N VAL A 2 14.78 7.36 -8.44
CA VAL A 2 14.15 8.14 -7.35
C VAL A 2 12.63 7.95 -7.27
N GLY A 3 11.93 8.00 -8.42
CA GLY A 3 10.48 7.79 -8.47
C GLY A 3 10.03 6.43 -7.92
N TYR A 4 10.80 5.37 -8.15
CA TYR A 4 10.51 4.03 -7.62
C TYR A 4 10.71 3.96 -6.11
N VAL A 5 11.82 4.52 -5.60
CA VAL A 5 12.11 4.57 -4.16
C VAL A 5 11.05 5.37 -3.41
N LEU A 6 10.60 6.49 -3.96
CA LEU A 6 9.55 7.29 -3.35
C LEU A 6 8.17 6.66 -3.51
N ALA A 7 7.90 5.91 -4.58
CA ALA A 7 6.65 5.17 -4.73
C ALA A 7 6.50 4.10 -3.65
N ASP A 8 7.60 3.41 -3.29
CA ASP A 8 7.60 2.44 -2.19
C ASP A 8 7.30 3.13 -0.85
N LEU A 9 7.99 4.23 -0.52
CA LEU A 9 7.73 5.01 0.69
C LEU A 9 6.28 5.49 0.77
N PHE A 10 5.78 6.09 -0.33
CA PHE A 10 4.40 6.56 -0.40
C PHE A 10 3.41 5.43 -0.18
N SER A 11 3.66 4.27 -0.78
CA SER A 11 2.80 3.10 -0.61
C SER A 11 2.71 2.66 0.87
N GLY A 12 3.83 2.70 1.60
CA GLY A 12 3.86 2.39 3.03
C GLY A 12 3.10 3.40 3.88
N ILE A 13 3.29 4.70 3.63
CA ILE A 13 2.57 5.76 4.36
C ILE A 13 1.07 5.66 4.10
N TYR A 14 0.67 5.49 2.84
CA TYR A 14 -0.73 5.37 2.46
C TYR A 14 -1.38 4.13 3.08
N HIS A 15 -0.68 2.98 3.02
CA HIS A 15 -1.16 1.72 3.59
C HIS A 15 -1.30 1.79 5.11
N TRP A 16 -0.30 2.33 5.81
CA TRP A 16 -0.39 2.58 7.26
C TRP A 16 -1.61 3.44 7.61
N ALA A 17 -1.88 4.51 6.85
CA ALA A 17 -2.97 5.43 7.14
C ALA A 17 -4.36 4.75 7.00
N ILE A 18 -4.59 4.03 5.92
CA ILE A 18 -5.91 3.42 5.64
C ILE A 18 -6.19 2.17 6.48
N ASP A 19 -5.17 1.48 6.95
CA ASP A 19 -5.33 0.36 7.89
C ASP A 19 -5.72 0.88 9.27
N ASN A 20 -5.11 1.98 9.70
CA ASN A 20 -5.23 2.46 11.06
C ASN A 20 -6.37 3.44 11.32
N TYR A 21 -6.76 4.25 10.32
CA TYR A 21 -7.66 5.37 10.54
C TYR A 21 -8.88 5.37 9.61
N GLY A 22 -9.95 5.97 10.12
CA GLY A 22 -11.24 6.03 9.45
C GLY A 22 -11.98 4.69 9.43
N CYS A 23 -13.09 4.69 8.69
CA CYS A 23 -13.97 3.54 8.49
C CYS A 23 -14.66 3.61 7.12
N ALA A 24 -15.56 2.65 6.85
CA ALA A 24 -16.33 2.57 5.60
C ALA A 24 -17.14 3.85 5.27
N LYS A 25 -17.45 4.70 6.26
CA LYS A 25 -18.21 5.95 6.10
C LYS A 25 -17.31 7.17 5.83
N THR A 26 -15.99 7.00 5.81
CA THR A 26 -15.05 8.10 5.56
C THR A 26 -15.30 8.69 4.18
N PRO A 27 -15.50 10.02 4.04
CA PRO A 27 -15.68 10.65 2.74
C PRO A 27 -14.49 10.34 1.83
N ILE A 28 -14.79 10.05 0.55
CA ILE A 28 -13.81 9.75 -0.52
C ILE A 28 -13.06 8.42 -0.35
N PHE A 29 -12.59 8.09 0.86
CA PHE A 29 -11.70 6.96 1.15
C PHE A 29 -12.39 5.74 1.77
N GLY A 30 -13.67 5.84 2.16
CA GLY A 30 -14.35 4.80 2.94
C GLY A 30 -14.37 3.43 2.27
N THR A 31 -14.54 3.37 0.93
CA THR A 31 -14.46 2.11 0.20
C THR A 31 -13.05 1.52 0.23
N GLN A 32 -12.00 2.32 0.03
CA GLN A 32 -10.62 1.82 0.10
C GLN A 32 -10.27 1.35 1.52
N ILE A 33 -10.59 2.15 2.53
CA ILE A 33 -10.37 1.81 3.94
C ILE A 33 -11.03 0.47 4.28
N ARG A 34 -12.30 0.29 3.91
CA ARG A 34 -13.00 -0.98 4.13
C ARG A 34 -12.33 -2.16 3.43
N LEU A 35 -11.93 -1.99 2.16
CA LEU A 35 -11.31 -3.07 1.40
C LEU A 35 -9.93 -3.45 1.95
N PHE A 36 -9.14 -2.47 2.40
CA PHE A 36 -7.89 -2.72 3.07
C PHE A 36 -8.13 -3.38 4.44
N GLN A 37 -9.05 -2.90 5.27
CA GLN A 37 -9.31 -3.57 6.55
C GLN A 37 -9.81 -5.02 6.37
N LEU A 38 -10.69 -5.27 5.40
CA LEU A 38 -11.22 -6.61 5.12
C LEU A 38 -10.14 -7.58 4.60
N HIS A 39 -9.09 -7.09 3.94
CA HIS A 39 -8.03 -7.97 3.43
C HIS A 39 -7.18 -8.58 4.56
N HIS A 40 -7.09 -7.92 5.72
CA HIS A 40 -6.45 -8.48 6.92
C HIS A 40 -7.23 -9.66 7.50
N GLU A 41 -8.56 -9.65 7.36
CA GLU A 41 -9.44 -10.75 7.79
C GLU A 41 -9.49 -11.88 6.76
N THR A 42 -9.48 -11.52 5.47
CA THR A 42 -9.59 -12.48 4.36
C THR A 42 -8.51 -12.25 3.29
N PRO A 43 -7.23 -12.57 3.59
CA PRO A 43 -6.11 -12.22 2.72
C PRO A 43 -6.19 -12.81 1.31
N TRP A 44 -6.79 -13.99 1.14
CA TRP A 44 -6.93 -14.61 -0.19
C TRP A 44 -7.90 -13.86 -1.11
N ALA A 45 -8.74 -12.95 -0.60
CA ALA A 45 -9.72 -12.24 -1.41
C ALA A 45 -9.05 -11.25 -2.38
N ILE A 46 -7.97 -10.58 -1.94
CA ILE A 46 -7.23 -9.65 -2.81
C ILE A 46 -6.47 -10.39 -3.91
N ALA A 47 -5.93 -11.57 -3.60
CA ALA A 47 -5.22 -12.44 -4.56
C ALA A 47 -6.09 -12.93 -5.73
N ARG A 48 -7.42 -12.94 -5.56
CA ARG A 48 -8.38 -13.37 -6.61
C ARG A 48 -8.93 -12.21 -7.45
N GLN A 49 -8.52 -10.97 -7.17
CA GLN A 49 -8.96 -9.82 -7.96
C GLN A 49 -8.33 -9.85 -9.35
N GLN A 50 -9.12 -9.48 -10.35
CA GLN A 50 -8.61 -9.31 -11.71
C GLN A 50 -7.68 -8.08 -11.77
N MET A 51 -6.56 -8.21 -12.49
CA MET A 51 -5.61 -7.12 -12.67
C MET A 51 -6.25 -5.85 -13.24
N ALA A 52 -7.17 -5.99 -14.20
CA ALA A 52 -7.90 -4.85 -14.75
C ALA A 52 -8.66 -4.05 -13.68
N LYS A 53 -9.23 -4.73 -12.68
CA LYS A 53 -9.94 -4.07 -11.57
C LYS A 53 -8.97 -3.33 -10.66
N SER A 54 -7.85 -3.96 -10.28
CA SER A 54 -6.80 -3.33 -9.47
C SER A 54 -6.25 -2.07 -10.15
N LEU A 55 -5.92 -2.17 -11.44
CA LEU A 55 -5.41 -1.06 -12.23
C LEU A 55 -6.45 0.04 -12.43
N HIS A 56 -7.72 -0.32 -12.70
CA HIS A 56 -8.78 0.67 -12.91
C HIS A 56 -9.01 1.56 -11.68
N VAL A 57 -9.02 0.97 -10.48
CA VAL A 57 -9.18 1.72 -9.22
C VAL A 57 -8.08 2.76 -9.06
N THR A 58 -6.82 2.36 -9.25
CA THR A 58 -5.69 3.26 -9.09
C THR A 58 -5.59 4.27 -10.23
N ALA A 59 -5.80 3.83 -11.48
CA ALA A 59 -5.78 4.68 -12.67
C ALA A 59 -6.78 5.83 -12.56
N ARG A 60 -8.00 5.57 -12.07
CA ARG A 60 -9.03 6.61 -11.93
C ARG A 60 -8.53 7.78 -11.08
N VAL A 61 -7.88 7.51 -9.96
CA VAL A 61 -7.35 8.55 -9.06
C VAL A 61 -6.13 9.22 -9.68
N LEU A 62 -5.19 8.42 -10.21
CA LEU A 62 -3.95 8.93 -10.78
C LEU A 62 -4.19 9.82 -12.00
N THR A 63 -5.18 9.51 -12.85
CA THR A 63 -5.51 10.35 -14.02
C THR A 63 -5.80 11.79 -13.58
N PHE A 64 -6.64 12.01 -12.57
CA PHE A 64 -6.94 13.37 -12.11
C PHE A 64 -5.74 14.05 -11.46
N MET A 65 -4.90 13.30 -10.75
CA MET A 65 -3.71 13.85 -10.07
C MET A 65 -2.59 14.23 -11.05
N VAL A 66 -2.44 13.48 -12.15
CA VAL A 66 -1.28 13.56 -13.06
C VAL A 66 -1.61 14.36 -14.32
N LEU A 67 -2.87 14.42 -14.74
CA LEU A 67 -3.29 15.13 -15.94
C LEU A 67 -2.82 16.60 -15.98
N PRO A 68 -2.95 17.42 -14.91
CA PRO A 68 -2.45 18.79 -14.93
C PRO A 68 -0.92 18.85 -15.14
N ILE A 69 -0.17 17.92 -14.55
CA ILE A 69 1.29 17.88 -14.67
C ILE A 69 1.68 17.57 -16.12
N VAL A 70 1.03 16.58 -16.75
CA VAL A 70 1.32 16.19 -18.13
C VAL A 70 0.94 17.28 -19.13
N LEU A 71 -0.13 18.04 -18.87
CA LEU A 71 -0.57 19.11 -19.76
C LEU A 71 0.24 20.41 -19.62
N LEU A 72 0.75 20.70 -18.42
CA LEU A 72 1.36 22.00 -18.11
C LEU A 72 2.89 21.96 -17.98
N CYS A 73 3.49 20.76 -17.85
CA CYS A 73 4.93 20.61 -17.72
C CYS A 73 5.55 20.05 -19.00
N SER A 74 6.69 20.62 -19.41
CA SER A 74 7.51 20.09 -20.51
C SER A 74 8.91 19.68 -20.08
N ASP A 75 9.24 19.74 -18.78
CA ASP A 75 10.53 19.29 -18.27
C ASP A 75 10.62 17.75 -18.34
N PRO A 76 11.51 17.19 -19.20
CA PRO A 76 11.64 15.75 -19.37
C PRO A 76 12.11 15.04 -18.08
N VAL A 77 12.86 15.73 -17.21
CA VAL A 77 13.34 15.15 -15.95
C VAL A 77 12.16 14.97 -14.99
N LEU A 78 11.33 16.01 -14.82
CA LEU A 78 10.14 15.92 -13.98
C LEU A 78 9.15 14.89 -14.54
N LEU A 79 8.89 14.91 -15.85
CA LEU A 79 7.97 13.95 -16.47
C LEU A 79 8.49 12.50 -16.34
N GLY A 80 9.79 12.28 -16.49
CA GLY A 80 10.41 10.97 -16.25
C GLY A 80 10.27 10.51 -14.79
N PHE A 81 10.48 11.42 -13.83
CA PHE A 81 10.26 11.14 -12.41
C PHE A 81 8.79 10.76 -12.13
N VAL A 82 7.84 11.59 -12.59
CA VAL A 82 6.40 11.39 -12.40
C VAL A 82 5.97 10.08 -13.06
N GLY A 83 6.40 9.80 -14.29
CA GLY A 83 6.08 8.57 -15.00
C GLY A 83 6.51 7.32 -14.24
N VAL A 84 7.74 7.30 -13.70
CA VAL A 84 8.22 6.17 -12.89
C VAL A 84 7.45 6.06 -11.57
N PHE A 85 7.29 7.17 -10.84
CA PHE A 85 6.57 7.17 -9.55
C PHE A 85 5.13 6.68 -9.72
N VAL A 86 4.37 7.32 -10.61
CA VAL A 86 2.97 7.01 -10.90
C VAL A 86 2.82 5.62 -11.48
N GLY A 87 3.77 5.17 -12.32
CA GLY A 87 3.78 3.80 -12.86
C GLY A 87 3.80 2.76 -11.74
N PHE A 88 4.67 2.90 -10.74
CA PHE A 88 4.68 1.97 -9.61
C PHE A 88 3.46 2.10 -8.71
N ILE A 89 2.92 3.32 -8.50
CA ILE A 89 1.67 3.48 -7.76
C ILE A 89 0.51 2.80 -8.48
N LEU A 90 0.39 2.95 -9.80
CA LEU A 90 -0.65 2.32 -10.63
C LEU A 90 -0.69 0.80 -10.40
N PHE A 91 0.47 0.15 -10.39
CA PHE A 91 0.58 -1.30 -10.18
C PHE A 91 0.58 -1.73 -8.71
N SER A 92 0.66 -0.82 -7.74
CA SER A 92 0.84 -1.15 -6.31
C SER A 92 -0.21 -2.12 -5.77
N LEU A 93 -1.50 -1.94 -6.10
CA LEU A 93 -2.56 -2.86 -5.66
C LEU A 93 -2.42 -4.26 -6.27
N GLN A 94 -1.95 -4.34 -7.51
CA GLN A 94 -1.69 -5.62 -8.16
C GLN A 94 -0.46 -6.33 -7.57
N ILE A 95 0.59 -5.56 -7.28
CA ILE A 95 1.79 -6.08 -6.61
C ILE A 95 1.43 -6.59 -5.22
N HIS A 96 0.63 -5.85 -4.46
CA HIS A 96 0.06 -6.30 -3.18
C HIS A 96 -0.73 -7.60 -3.34
N ALA A 97 -1.61 -7.70 -4.33
CA ALA A 97 -2.35 -8.92 -4.61
C ALA A 97 -1.44 -10.13 -4.88
N TRP A 98 -0.36 -9.94 -5.66
CA TRP A 98 0.64 -11.00 -5.90
C TRP A 98 1.42 -11.41 -4.65
N ALA A 99 1.59 -10.51 -3.67
CA ALA A 99 2.21 -10.85 -2.39
C ALA A 99 1.34 -11.82 -1.56
N HIS A 100 0.04 -11.89 -1.81
CA HIS A 100 -0.88 -12.87 -1.20
C HIS A 100 -0.98 -14.18 -1.98
N CYS A 101 -0.32 -14.32 -3.11
CA CYS A 101 -0.30 -15.55 -3.90
C CYS A 101 0.85 -16.48 -3.50
N THR A 102 0.62 -17.78 -3.69
CA THR A 102 1.68 -18.78 -3.70
C THR A 102 2.44 -18.71 -5.03
N LYS A 103 3.75 -19.02 -5.02
CA LYS A 103 4.64 -18.82 -6.18
C LYS A 103 4.21 -19.62 -7.42
N ASP A 104 3.59 -20.78 -7.24
CA ASP A 104 3.06 -21.64 -8.30
C ASP A 104 1.89 -21.03 -9.07
N LYS A 105 1.18 -20.05 -8.47
CA LYS A 105 0.04 -19.35 -9.09
C LYS A 105 0.43 -18.04 -9.76
N LEU A 106 1.70 -17.67 -9.71
CA LEU A 106 2.19 -16.41 -10.25
C LEU A 106 2.86 -16.61 -11.62
N PRO A 107 2.74 -15.62 -12.53
CA PRO A 107 3.53 -15.62 -13.74
C PRO A 107 5.03 -15.70 -13.43
N PRO A 108 5.85 -16.42 -14.22
CA PRO A 108 7.28 -16.57 -13.96
C PRO A 108 8.02 -15.24 -13.78
N LEU A 109 7.63 -14.22 -14.56
CA LEU A 109 8.19 -12.87 -14.43
C LEU A 109 7.93 -12.25 -13.05
N VAL A 110 6.71 -12.41 -12.51
CA VAL A 110 6.37 -11.90 -11.17
C VAL A 110 7.20 -12.60 -10.10
N VAL A 111 7.37 -13.92 -10.22
CA VAL A 111 8.23 -14.70 -9.31
C VAL A 111 9.68 -14.21 -9.38
N ALA A 112 10.20 -13.97 -10.58
CA ALA A 112 11.55 -13.43 -10.78
C ALA A 112 11.71 -12.05 -10.14
N LEU A 113 10.75 -11.14 -10.37
CA LEU A 113 10.75 -9.80 -9.77
C LEU A 113 10.72 -9.84 -8.24
N GLN A 114 9.93 -10.75 -7.65
CA GLN A 114 9.91 -10.98 -6.20
C GLN A 114 11.24 -11.56 -5.70
N HIS A 115 11.86 -12.51 -6.41
CA HIS A 115 13.16 -13.07 -6.04
C HIS A 115 14.26 -12.00 -6.07
N CYS A 116 14.26 -11.15 -7.09
CA CYS A 116 15.17 -10.01 -7.23
C CYS A 116 14.86 -8.84 -6.28
N ARG A 117 13.80 -8.93 -5.45
CA ARG A 117 13.34 -7.88 -4.53
C ARG A 117 13.00 -6.55 -5.22
N ILE A 118 12.61 -6.60 -6.49
CA ILE A 118 12.11 -5.45 -7.25
C ILE A 118 10.67 -5.15 -6.88
N ILE A 119 9.90 -6.19 -6.54
CA ILE A 119 8.56 -6.06 -5.97
C ILE A 119 8.45 -6.82 -4.65
N VAL A 120 7.49 -6.45 -3.81
CA VAL A 120 7.34 -7.00 -2.47
C VAL A 120 7.10 -8.51 -2.52
N THR A 121 7.78 -9.23 -1.64
CA THR A 121 7.64 -10.69 -1.55
C THR A 121 6.48 -11.07 -0.64
N SER A 122 5.90 -12.25 -0.88
CA SER A 122 4.87 -12.80 0.00
C SER A 122 5.35 -12.91 1.45
N SER A 123 6.62 -13.26 1.68
CA SER A 123 7.18 -13.36 3.03
C SER A 123 7.30 -12.01 3.75
N LYS A 124 7.68 -10.93 3.05
CA LYS A 124 7.76 -9.58 3.62
C LYS A 124 6.37 -9.10 3.99
N HIS A 125 5.44 -9.21 3.06
CA HIS A 125 4.08 -8.75 3.31
C HIS A 125 3.34 -9.62 4.34
N ALA A 126 3.62 -10.92 4.42
CA ALA A 126 3.06 -11.77 5.47
C ALA A 126 3.50 -11.37 6.89
N ALA A 127 4.62 -10.66 7.05
CA ALA A 127 5.04 -10.14 8.35
C ALA A 127 4.13 -9.00 8.85
N HIS A 128 3.59 -8.20 7.92
CA HIS A 128 2.63 -7.13 8.23
C HIS A 128 1.30 -7.68 8.77
N HIS A 129 0.88 -8.86 8.30
CA HIS A 129 -0.33 -9.57 8.76
C HIS A 129 -0.18 -10.27 10.13
N ARG A 130 0.91 -10.01 10.86
CA ARG A 130 1.20 -10.65 12.16
C ARG A 130 1.26 -9.62 13.28
N PRO A 131 0.89 -10.01 14.52
CA PRO A 131 1.13 -9.17 15.68
C PRO A 131 2.60 -8.72 15.75
N PRO A 132 2.87 -7.46 16.10
CA PRO A 132 1.93 -6.46 16.63
C PRO A 132 1.27 -5.54 15.56
N TYR A 133 1.16 -5.97 14.30
CA TYR A 133 0.43 -5.28 13.22
C TYR A 133 0.88 -3.84 12.92
N ASN A 134 2.16 -3.55 13.16
CA ASN A 134 2.72 -2.20 13.06
C ASN A 134 4.00 -2.10 12.22
N SER A 135 4.20 -3.05 11.30
CA SER A 135 5.39 -3.13 10.44
C SER A 135 5.06 -3.51 8.99
N ASN A 136 6.05 -3.41 8.12
CA ASN A 136 6.01 -3.92 6.75
C ASN A 136 4.87 -3.38 5.86
N TYR A 137 4.55 -2.09 6.01
CA TYR A 137 3.45 -1.45 5.29
C TYR A 137 3.74 -1.24 3.79
N CYS A 138 5.00 -1.19 3.35
CA CYS A 138 5.30 -0.87 1.95
C CYS A 138 4.93 -2.03 1.00
N ILE A 139 4.12 -1.73 -0.02
CA ILE A 139 3.56 -2.75 -0.93
C ILE A 139 4.14 -2.71 -2.35
N VAL A 140 5.08 -1.80 -2.65
CA VAL A 140 5.76 -1.80 -3.95
C VAL A 140 6.94 -2.79 -3.91
N SER A 141 7.99 -2.49 -3.16
CA SER A 141 9.18 -3.34 -3.01
C SER A 141 9.48 -3.74 -1.56
N GLY A 142 8.94 -3.00 -0.60
CA GLY A 142 9.24 -3.19 0.82
C GLY A 142 10.67 -2.77 1.17
N THR A 143 11.29 -1.88 0.40
CA THR A 143 12.67 -1.43 0.63
C THR A 143 12.72 -0.47 1.82
N TRP A 144 11.72 0.39 1.98
CA TRP A 144 11.65 1.33 3.08
C TRP A 144 11.36 0.70 4.44
N ASP A 145 10.70 -0.47 4.47
CA ASP A 145 10.29 -1.14 5.71
C ASP A 145 11.45 -1.31 6.69
N LEU A 146 12.65 -1.69 6.21
CA LEU A 146 13.81 -1.89 7.10
C LEU A 146 14.14 -0.62 7.90
N PHE A 147 14.05 0.55 7.27
CA PHE A 147 14.32 1.82 7.91
C PHE A 147 13.14 2.26 8.80
N LEU A 148 11.92 2.19 8.27
CA LEU A 148 10.71 2.63 8.98
C LEU A 148 10.44 1.78 10.23
N ASP A 149 10.63 0.47 10.15
CA ASP A 149 10.40 -0.46 11.25
C ASP A 149 11.48 -0.36 12.34
N LYS A 150 12.75 -0.17 11.95
CA LYS A 150 13.86 0.04 12.89
C LYS A 150 13.73 1.37 13.63
N SER A 151 13.35 2.43 12.93
CA SER A 151 13.15 3.76 13.51
C SER A 151 11.84 3.89 14.30
N LYS A 152 10.96 2.88 14.24
CA LYS A 152 9.61 2.93 14.83
C LYS A 152 8.80 4.13 14.33
N PHE A 153 9.03 4.53 13.08
CA PHE A 153 8.45 5.73 12.48
C PHE A 153 6.92 5.76 12.62
N PHE A 154 6.25 4.68 12.22
CA PHE A 154 4.78 4.61 12.30
C PHE A 154 4.26 4.57 13.73
N VAL A 155 4.95 3.86 14.64
CA VAL A 155 4.57 3.84 16.07
C VAL A 155 4.72 5.24 16.70
N ALA A 156 5.73 6.01 16.31
CA ALA A 156 5.87 7.39 16.75
C ALA A 156 4.73 8.26 16.20
N LEU A 157 4.39 8.10 14.92
CA LEU A 157 3.31 8.85 14.28
C LEU A 157 1.94 8.53 14.88
N GLU A 158 1.69 7.27 15.22
CA GLU A 158 0.51 6.81 15.96
C GLU A 158 0.37 7.52 17.32
N LYS A 159 1.46 7.63 18.09
CA LYS A 159 1.47 8.36 19.36
C LYS A 159 1.17 9.84 19.15
N VAL A 160 1.75 10.46 18.12
CA VAL A 160 1.47 11.88 17.78
C VAL A 160 -0.02 12.07 17.48
N PHE A 161 -0.61 11.23 16.63
CA PHE A 161 -2.03 11.31 16.29
C PHE A 161 -2.92 11.10 17.53
N PHE A 162 -2.57 10.15 18.39
CA PHE A 162 -3.28 9.92 19.63
C PHE A 162 -3.21 11.12 20.58
N PHE A 163 -2.03 11.69 20.83
CA PHE A 163 -1.88 12.80 21.76
C PHE A 163 -2.42 14.13 21.22
N MET A 164 -2.33 14.38 19.92
CA MET A 164 -2.80 15.64 19.33
C MET A 164 -4.28 15.63 18.95
N LEU A 165 -4.79 14.49 18.49
CA LEU A 165 -6.15 14.39 17.92
C LEU A 165 -7.08 13.47 18.73
N GLY A 166 -6.56 12.74 19.73
CA GLY A 166 -7.33 11.74 20.48
C GLY A 166 -7.70 10.49 19.67
N VAL A 167 -7.16 10.33 18.45
CA VAL A 167 -7.53 9.23 17.56
C VAL A 167 -6.57 8.06 17.78
N ARG A 168 -7.13 6.91 18.16
CA ARG A 168 -6.37 5.68 18.36
C ARG A 168 -6.21 4.92 17.04
N PRO A 169 -5.00 4.44 16.69
CA PRO A 169 -4.81 3.57 15.53
C PRO A 169 -5.37 2.16 15.79
N ARG A 170 -5.82 1.50 14.73
CA ARG A 170 -6.34 0.13 14.81
C ARG A 170 -5.27 -0.92 15.12
N SER A 171 -3.99 -0.67 14.77
CA SER A 171 -2.85 -1.53 15.08
C SER A 171 -2.66 -1.81 16.58
N TRP A 172 -3.18 -0.95 17.46
CA TRP A 172 -3.10 -1.13 18.92
C TRP A 172 -4.13 -2.12 19.47
N THR A 173 -5.05 -2.59 18.64
CA THR A 173 -6.07 -3.57 18.96
C THR A 173 -5.90 -4.78 18.06
N GLU A 174 -6.24 -5.98 18.53
CA GLU A 174 -6.39 -7.11 17.60
C GLU A 174 -7.37 -6.72 16.48
N PRO A 175 -7.14 -7.14 15.22
CA PRO A 175 -8.08 -6.91 14.14
C PRO A 175 -9.37 -7.70 14.43
N LYS A 176 -10.28 -7.10 15.20
CA LYS A 176 -11.66 -7.54 15.37
C LYS A 176 -12.54 -6.59 14.58
N SER A 177 -13.40 -7.16 13.74
CA SER A 177 -14.28 -6.38 12.89
C SER A 177 -15.23 -5.56 13.77
N GLU A 178 -15.32 -4.27 13.49
CA GLU A 178 -16.43 -3.41 13.98
C GLU A 178 -17.75 -3.77 13.28
N PHE A 179 -17.77 -4.83 12.45
CA PHE A 179 -18.85 -5.20 11.55
C PHE A 179 -19.66 -6.43 12.02
N GLN A 180 -19.56 -6.79 13.31
CA GLN A 180 -20.46 -7.74 13.98
C GLN A 180 -21.69 -7.07 14.63
N LYS A 181 -22.07 -5.86 14.22
CA LYS A 181 -23.30 -5.20 14.70
C LYS A 181 -24.14 -4.68 13.54
#